data_AF-A0A7V8RHD9-F1
#
_entry.id   AF-A0A7V8RHD9-F1
#
_cell.length_a   1.000
_cell.length_b   1.000
_cell.length_c   1.000
_cell.angle_alpha   90.00
_cell.angle_beta   90.00
_cell.angle_gamma   90.00
#
_symmetry.space_group_name_H-M   'P 1'
#
loop_
_entity.id
_entity.type
_entity.pdbx_description
1 polymer ?
#
loop_
_entity_poly.entity_id
_entity_poly.type
_entity_poly.pdbx_seq_one_letter_code
_entity_poly.pdbx_strand_id
1 'polypeptide(L)'
;MKKFFSLLATLLVLALALWIGRTLWVHYMNTPWTRDGRIRADIINVAADVSGEVVEVPVRDNQLVKKGDLLMRIDPEHYRIAVKQARSLVASRKATWEMRKVNAHRRADLDSLVISRENRDDASNIADSALADYQQAQAQLEAAELNLARTEVRAAVDGYVTNLNVHRGDYARIGEAKMAVVDMNSFWVYGFFEETKLPKVQIGDPAQLQLMSGEVLKGHVESISRGIYDRDNPESRELIADVNPTFNWVRLAQRVPVRIHLDEVPEGMLLAAGMTCTVVVEPRNHR
;
A
#
# COMPACT_ATOMS: atom_id res chain seq x y z
N MET A 1 -10.08 70.57 30.89
CA MET A 1 -8.94 69.69 30.51
C MET A 1 -9.05 68.27 31.06
N LYS A 2 -9.28 68.04 32.36
CA LYS A 2 -9.37 66.66 32.94
C LYS A 2 -10.43 65.74 32.27
N LYS A 3 -11.63 66.26 31.97
CA LYS A 3 -12.69 65.50 31.28
C LYS A 3 -12.34 65.12 29.83
N PHE A 4 -11.56 65.97 29.15
CA PHE A 4 -11.08 65.71 27.79
C PHE A 4 -10.00 64.62 27.81
N PHE A 5 -9.12 64.64 28.82
CA PHE A 5 -8.11 63.62 29.04
C PHE A 5 -8.72 62.25 29.39
N SER A 6 -9.78 62.22 30.20
CA SER A 6 -10.51 60.97 30.49
C SER A 6 -11.26 60.44 29.27
N LEU A 7 -11.87 61.31 28.47
CA LEU A 7 -12.52 60.91 27.20
C LEU A 7 -11.52 60.34 26.20
N LEU A 8 -10.34 60.97 26.06
CA LEU A 8 -9.27 60.49 25.20
C LEU A 8 -8.76 59.12 25.67
N ALA A 9 -8.57 58.94 26.98
CA ALA A 9 -8.14 57.66 27.56
C ALA A 9 -9.15 56.54 27.30
N THR A 10 -10.46 56.78 27.48
CA THR A 10 -11.50 55.78 27.20
C THR A 10 -11.56 55.41 25.71
N LEU A 11 -11.41 56.38 24.81
CA LEU A 11 -11.34 56.14 23.37
C LEU A 11 -10.13 55.30 22.98
N LEU A 12 -8.98 55.54 23.61
CA LEU A 12 -7.74 54.80 23.36
C LEU A 12 -7.87 53.34 23.84
N VAL A 13 -8.48 53.11 25.01
CA VAL A 13 -8.78 51.76 25.52
C VAL A 13 -9.78 51.04 24.60
N LEU A 14 -10.83 51.71 24.12
CA LEU A 14 -11.79 51.14 23.19
C LEU A 14 -11.14 50.77 21.84
N ALA A 15 -10.30 51.66 21.30
CA ALA A 15 -9.55 51.39 20.08
C ALA A 15 -8.59 50.20 20.24
N LEU A 16 -7.90 50.11 21.38
CA LEU A 16 -7.03 48.97 21.70
C LEU A 16 -7.83 47.66 21.82
N ALA A 17 -8.98 47.69 22.49
CA ALA A 17 -9.86 46.52 22.62
C ALA A 17 -10.39 46.05 21.25
N LEU A 18 -10.81 46.97 20.38
CA LEU A 18 -11.22 46.66 19.01
C LEU A 18 -10.06 46.11 18.18
N TRP A 19 -8.85 46.63 18.36
CA TRP A 19 -7.65 46.15 17.69
C TRP A 19 -7.27 44.72 18.14
N ILE A 20 -7.29 44.45 19.44
CA ILE A 20 -7.05 43.09 19.98
C ILE A 20 -8.16 42.13 19.52
N GLY A 21 -9.42 42.55 19.59
CA GLY A 21 -10.55 41.72 19.14
C GLY A 21 -10.45 41.38 17.65
N ARG A 22 -10.10 42.36 16.81
CA ARG A 22 -9.89 42.14 15.38
C ARG A 22 -8.69 41.24 15.11
N THR A 23 -7.57 41.43 15.79
CA THR A 23 -6.36 40.61 15.57
C THR A 23 -6.58 39.16 15.98
N LEU A 24 -7.21 38.91 17.13
CA LEU A 24 -7.59 37.56 17.55
C LEU A 24 -8.59 36.90 16.58
N TRP A 25 -9.59 37.66 16.11
CA TRP A 25 -10.56 37.17 15.13
C TRP A 25 -9.87 36.77 13.81
N VAL A 26 -9.03 37.65 13.29
CA VAL A 26 -8.29 37.43 12.05
C VAL A 26 -7.35 36.22 12.22
N HIS A 27 -6.66 36.11 13.34
CA HIS A 27 -5.80 34.97 13.63
C HIS A 27 -6.60 33.66 13.67
N TYR A 28 -7.68 33.60 14.46
CA TYR A 28 -8.51 32.41 14.58
C TYR A 28 -9.16 31.98 13.26
N MET A 29 -9.63 32.96 12.47
CA MET A 29 -10.28 32.71 11.18
C MET A 29 -9.27 32.33 10.08
N ASN A 30 -8.03 32.84 10.17
CA ASN A 30 -7.05 32.68 9.11
C ASN A 30 -6.09 31.52 9.30
N THR A 31 -5.80 31.10 10.54
CA THR A 31 -4.94 29.95 10.78
C THR A 31 -5.57 28.70 10.15
N PRO A 32 -4.86 28.01 9.24
CA PRO A 32 -5.38 26.78 8.65
C PRO A 32 -5.29 25.66 9.69
N TRP A 33 -6.40 25.43 10.40
CA TRP A 33 -6.55 24.31 11.31
C TRP A 33 -7.85 23.53 11.03
N THR A 34 -7.85 22.25 11.37
CA THR A 34 -9.03 21.38 11.32
C THR A 34 -9.02 20.37 12.48
N ARG A 35 -10.19 20.10 13.04
CA ARG A 35 -10.38 19.05 14.07
C ARG A 35 -10.66 17.68 13.47
N ASP A 36 -10.88 17.65 12.16
CA ASP A 36 -11.18 16.43 11.43
C ASP A 36 -9.89 15.97 10.75
N GLY A 37 -8.93 15.56 11.57
CA GLY A 37 -7.75 14.83 11.15
C GLY A 37 -7.94 13.35 11.39
N ARG A 38 -7.48 12.51 10.47
CA ARG A 38 -7.52 11.04 10.62
C ARG A 38 -6.19 10.43 10.27
N ILE A 39 -5.66 9.63 11.19
CA ILE A 39 -4.47 8.80 10.95
C ILE A 39 -4.84 7.68 9.99
N ARG A 40 -3.98 7.43 9.02
CA ARG A 40 -4.03 6.32 8.07
C ARG A 40 -2.67 5.63 8.04
N ALA A 41 -2.68 4.40 7.57
CA ALA A 41 -1.48 3.62 7.28
C ALA A 41 -1.76 2.75 6.05
N ASP A 42 -0.70 2.24 5.43
CA ASP A 42 -0.87 1.25 4.38
C ASP A 42 -1.33 -0.08 5.00
N ILE A 43 -2.45 -0.59 4.46
CA ILE A 43 -3.06 -1.84 4.90
C ILE A 43 -2.83 -2.86 3.79
N ILE A 44 -1.99 -3.85 4.07
CA ILE A 44 -1.65 -4.92 3.14
C ILE A 44 -2.64 -6.05 3.39
N ASN A 45 -3.55 -6.27 2.44
CA ASN A 45 -4.45 -7.41 2.48
C ASN A 45 -3.69 -8.67 2.11
N VAL A 46 -3.58 -9.61 3.05
CA VAL A 46 -2.85 -10.87 2.85
C VAL A 46 -3.81 -11.92 2.34
N ALA A 47 -3.61 -12.30 1.08
CA ALA A 47 -4.31 -13.38 0.40
C ALA A 47 -3.36 -14.55 0.12
N ALA A 48 -3.92 -15.74 -0.07
CA ALA A 48 -3.15 -16.89 -0.51
C ALA A 48 -2.88 -16.81 -2.02
N ASP A 49 -1.65 -17.15 -2.43
CA ASP A 49 -1.28 -17.28 -3.84
C ASP A 49 -1.62 -18.67 -4.41
N VAL A 50 -1.81 -19.66 -3.54
CA VAL A 50 -2.17 -21.05 -3.88
C VAL A 50 -3.37 -21.49 -3.05
N SER A 51 -4.17 -22.43 -3.55
CA SER A 51 -5.35 -22.93 -2.83
C SER A 51 -5.02 -24.17 -2.00
N GLY A 52 -5.62 -24.30 -0.83
CA GLY A 52 -5.49 -25.52 -0.03
C GLY A 52 -5.97 -25.34 1.41
N GLU A 53 -5.90 -26.42 2.18
CA GLU A 53 -6.23 -26.39 3.61
C GLU A 53 -5.13 -25.69 4.41
N VAL A 54 -5.52 -24.85 5.36
CA VAL A 54 -4.60 -24.13 6.26
C VAL A 54 -4.21 -25.05 7.42
N VAL A 55 -2.95 -25.44 7.47
CA VAL A 55 -2.42 -26.40 8.45
C VAL A 55 -1.89 -25.70 9.70
N GLU A 56 -1.38 -24.48 9.56
CA GLU A 56 -0.80 -23.71 10.66
C GLU A 56 -1.03 -22.21 10.48
N VAL A 57 -1.35 -21.51 11.58
CA VAL A 57 -1.44 -20.05 11.66
C VAL A 57 -0.66 -19.64 12.92
N PRO A 58 0.65 -19.34 12.83
CA PRO A 58 1.50 -19.08 13.99
C PRO A 58 1.39 -17.64 14.52
N VAL A 59 0.44 -16.85 14.02
CA VAL A 59 0.23 -15.45 14.41
C VAL A 59 -1.08 -15.27 15.16
N ARG A 60 -1.15 -14.21 15.97
CA ARG A 60 -2.35 -13.77 16.68
C ARG A 60 -2.78 -12.39 16.20
N ASP A 61 -4.05 -12.07 16.42
CA ASP A 61 -4.57 -10.74 16.12
C ASP A 61 -3.86 -9.68 16.97
N ASN A 62 -3.55 -8.54 16.36
CA ASN A 62 -2.78 -7.41 16.92
C ASN A 62 -1.33 -7.74 17.30
N GLN A 63 -0.77 -8.84 16.79
CA GLN A 63 0.64 -9.19 16.98
C GLN A 63 1.55 -8.40 16.04
N LEU A 64 2.69 -7.95 16.57
CA LEU A 64 3.79 -7.39 15.79
C LEU A 64 4.49 -8.51 14.99
N VAL A 65 4.58 -8.34 13.68
CA VAL A 65 5.30 -9.23 12.77
C VAL A 65 6.34 -8.45 11.97
N LYS A 66 7.44 -9.11 11.64
CA LYS A 66 8.47 -8.57 10.75
C LYS A 66 8.27 -9.08 9.34
N LYS A 67 8.83 -8.35 8.38
CA LYS A 67 8.88 -8.76 6.99
C LYS A 67 9.52 -10.14 6.87
N GLY A 68 8.80 -11.05 6.21
CA GLY A 68 9.21 -12.43 6.00
C GLY A 68 8.71 -13.41 7.07
N ASP A 69 8.11 -12.95 8.17
CA ASP A 69 7.53 -13.83 9.17
C ASP A 69 6.37 -14.65 8.58
N LEU A 70 6.27 -15.91 8.99
CA LEU A 70 5.21 -16.82 8.54
C LEU A 70 3.87 -16.37 9.16
N LEU A 71 2.88 -16.10 8.31
CA LEU A 71 1.54 -15.70 8.74
C LEU A 71 0.58 -16.89 8.74
N MET A 72 0.62 -17.70 7.68
CA MET A 72 -0.12 -18.96 7.60
C MET A 72 0.58 -19.94 6.66
N ARG A 73 0.39 -21.23 6.91
CA ARG A 73 0.90 -22.32 6.07
C ARG A 73 -0.25 -23.15 5.54
N ILE A 74 -0.29 -23.28 4.22
CA ILE A 74 -1.19 -24.15 3.46
C ILE A 74 -0.53 -25.54 3.37
N ASP A 75 -1.34 -26.60 3.29
CA ASP A 75 -0.85 -27.97 3.20
C ASP A 75 0.14 -28.14 2.03
N PRO A 76 1.43 -28.41 2.31
CA PRO A 76 2.44 -28.51 1.26
C PRO A 76 2.47 -29.88 0.59
N GLU A 77 1.79 -30.91 1.10
CA GLU A 77 1.99 -32.28 0.64
C GLU A 77 1.64 -32.48 -0.85
N HIS A 78 0.52 -31.91 -1.30
CA HIS A 78 0.15 -31.94 -2.71
C HIS A 78 1.21 -31.29 -3.60
N TYR A 79 1.77 -30.16 -3.15
CA TYR A 79 2.80 -29.41 -3.88
C TYR A 79 4.16 -30.11 -3.87
N ARG A 80 4.53 -30.78 -2.77
CA ARG A 80 5.75 -31.60 -2.69
C ARG A 80 5.72 -32.76 -3.67
N ILE A 81 4.56 -33.41 -3.82
CA ILE A 81 4.37 -34.48 -4.81
C ILE A 81 4.51 -33.92 -6.23
N ALA A 82 3.91 -32.76 -6.52
CA ALA A 82 4.04 -32.10 -7.82
C ALA A 82 5.50 -31.76 -8.16
N VAL A 83 6.26 -31.21 -7.21
CA VAL A 83 7.71 -30.95 -7.37
C VAL A 83 8.47 -32.25 -7.65
N LYS A 84 8.17 -33.33 -6.94
CA LYS A 84 8.81 -34.64 -7.15
C LYS A 84 8.53 -35.21 -8.55
N GLN A 85 7.30 -35.06 -9.04
CA GLN A 85 6.91 -35.47 -10.39
C GLN A 85 7.63 -34.64 -11.47
N ALA A 86 7.63 -33.31 -11.33
CA ALA A 86 8.32 -32.41 -12.26
C ALA A 86 9.83 -32.68 -12.29
N ARG A 87 10.45 -32.93 -11.12
CA ARG A 87 11.88 -33.28 -11.03
C ARG A 87 12.19 -34.59 -11.75
N SER A 88 11.31 -35.59 -11.65
CA SER A 88 11.45 -36.86 -12.37
C SER A 88 11.33 -36.68 -13.89
N LEU A 89 10.44 -35.80 -14.33
CA LEU A 89 10.29 -35.45 -15.74
C LEU A 89 11.55 -34.75 -16.28
N VAL A 90 12.10 -33.79 -15.54
CA VAL A 90 13.38 -33.12 -15.87
C VAL A 90 14.49 -34.15 -16.02
N ALA A 91 14.61 -35.10 -15.08
CA ALA A 91 15.63 -36.15 -15.15
C ALA A 91 15.49 -37.03 -16.41
N SER A 92 14.25 -37.42 -16.76
CA SER A 92 13.96 -38.21 -17.96
C SER A 92 14.27 -37.45 -19.26
N ARG A 93 13.86 -36.17 -19.35
CA ARG A 93 14.13 -35.33 -20.52
C ARG A 93 15.61 -35.00 -20.66
N LYS A 94 16.31 -34.76 -19.55
CA LYS A 94 17.77 -34.58 -19.54
C LYS A 94 18.49 -35.81 -20.09
N ALA A 95 18.12 -37.01 -19.63
CA ALA A 95 18.71 -38.24 -20.13
C ALA A 95 18.48 -38.44 -21.65
N THR A 96 17.27 -38.10 -22.12
CA THR A 96 16.93 -38.16 -23.55
C THR A 96 17.77 -37.16 -24.35
N TRP A 97 17.86 -35.91 -23.90
CA TRP A 97 18.66 -34.88 -24.55
C TRP A 97 20.14 -35.26 -24.63
N GLU A 98 20.75 -35.72 -23.53
CA GLU A 98 22.16 -36.15 -23.52
C GLU A 98 22.41 -37.30 -24.51
N MET A 99 21.50 -38.28 -24.55
CA MET A 99 21.58 -39.37 -25.53
C MET A 99 21.51 -38.84 -26.97
N ARG A 100 20.59 -37.92 -27.28
CA ARG A 100 20.44 -37.35 -28.64
C ARG A 100 21.63 -36.46 -29.01
N LYS A 101 22.13 -35.65 -28.08
CA LYS A 101 23.31 -34.80 -28.23
C LYS A 101 24.55 -35.63 -28.56
N VAL A 102 24.82 -36.71 -27.82
CA VAL A 102 25.94 -37.61 -28.11
C VAL A 102 25.79 -38.27 -29.49
N ASN A 103 24.57 -38.68 -29.88
CA ASN A 103 24.33 -39.25 -31.20
C ASN A 103 24.50 -38.23 -32.34
N ALA A 104 24.09 -36.96 -32.12
CA ALA A 104 24.30 -35.88 -33.07
C ALA A 104 25.80 -35.58 -33.25
N HIS A 105 26.57 -35.47 -32.15
CA HIS A 105 28.02 -35.31 -32.20
C HIS A 105 28.70 -36.47 -32.94
N ARG A 106 28.35 -37.71 -32.61
CA ARG A 106 28.92 -38.88 -33.31
C ARG A 106 28.66 -38.85 -34.81
N ARG A 107 27.47 -38.40 -35.24
CA ARG A 107 27.14 -38.27 -36.67
C ARG A 107 27.87 -37.10 -37.33
N ALA A 108 28.06 -35.99 -36.63
CA ALA A 108 28.81 -34.86 -37.14
C ALA A 108 30.29 -35.20 -37.43
N ASP A 109 30.89 -36.07 -36.61
CA ASP A 109 32.31 -36.47 -36.73
C ASP A 109 32.57 -37.52 -37.83
N LEU A 110 31.53 -38.20 -38.33
CA LEU A 110 31.68 -39.19 -39.42
C LEU A 110 31.91 -38.50 -40.76
N ASP A 111 32.73 -39.08 -41.64
CA ASP A 111 33.03 -38.49 -42.95
C ASP A 111 31.79 -38.36 -43.86
N SER A 112 31.81 -37.36 -44.74
CA SER A 112 30.74 -37.01 -45.69
C SER A 112 30.45 -38.10 -46.73
N LEU A 113 31.39 -39.02 -46.92
CA LEU A 113 31.23 -40.22 -47.74
C LEU A 113 30.42 -41.34 -47.05
N VAL A 114 30.28 -41.28 -45.71
CA VAL A 114 29.62 -42.31 -44.90
C VAL A 114 28.19 -41.92 -44.56
N ILE A 115 27.90 -40.63 -44.35
CA ILE A 115 26.55 -40.15 -44.02
C ILE A 115 26.16 -38.91 -44.84
N SER A 116 24.89 -38.83 -45.27
CA SER A 116 24.37 -37.68 -46.00
C SER A 116 24.26 -36.43 -45.11
N ARG A 117 24.27 -35.25 -45.73
CA ARG A 117 24.04 -33.97 -45.03
C ARG A 117 22.68 -33.94 -44.33
N GLU A 118 21.64 -34.41 -45.01
CA GLU A 118 20.29 -34.56 -44.45
C GLU A 118 20.29 -35.35 -43.12
N ASN A 119 21.01 -36.49 -43.07
CA ASN A 119 21.09 -37.30 -41.84
C ASN A 119 21.83 -36.60 -40.68
N ARG A 120 22.73 -35.65 -40.97
CA ARG A 120 23.40 -34.80 -39.96
C ARG A 120 22.44 -33.75 -39.44
N ASP A 121 21.77 -33.06 -40.37
CA ASP A 121 20.82 -32.00 -40.06
C ASP A 121 19.65 -32.57 -39.25
N ASP A 122 19.11 -33.72 -39.63
CA ASP A 122 18.09 -34.45 -38.85
C ASP A 122 18.55 -34.80 -37.44
N ALA A 123 19.80 -35.28 -37.30
CA ALA A 123 20.33 -35.63 -35.98
C ALA A 123 20.52 -34.40 -35.10
N SER A 124 20.96 -33.27 -35.68
CA SER A 124 21.04 -31.98 -34.98
C SER A 124 19.65 -31.50 -34.57
N ASN A 125 18.69 -31.47 -35.51
CA ASN A 125 17.31 -31.05 -35.27
C ASN A 125 16.63 -31.89 -34.17
N ILE A 126 16.87 -33.20 -34.13
CA ILE A 126 16.38 -34.09 -33.08
C ILE A 126 17.01 -33.75 -31.71
N ALA A 127 18.31 -33.42 -31.68
CA ALA A 127 18.99 -33.02 -30.45
C ALA A 127 18.48 -31.66 -29.95
N ASP A 128 18.26 -30.71 -30.86
CA ASP A 128 17.72 -29.38 -30.55
C ASP A 128 16.27 -29.47 -30.07
N SER A 129 15.46 -30.33 -30.68
CA SER A 129 14.10 -30.63 -30.20
C SER A 129 14.12 -31.24 -28.79
N ALA A 130 15.03 -32.17 -28.52
CA ALA A 130 15.19 -32.76 -27.19
C ALA A 130 15.69 -31.74 -26.15
N LEU A 131 16.50 -30.74 -26.56
CA LEU A 131 16.90 -29.63 -25.71
C LEU A 131 15.69 -28.78 -25.33
N ALA A 132 14.82 -28.45 -26.29
CA ALA A 132 13.59 -27.70 -26.03
C ALA A 132 12.66 -28.44 -25.06
N ASP A 133 12.49 -29.76 -25.23
CA ASP A 133 11.74 -30.62 -24.32
C ASP A 133 12.30 -30.59 -22.88
N TYR A 134 13.64 -30.63 -22.76
CA TYR A 134 14.31 -30.54 -21.47
C TYR A 134 14.10 -29.17 -20.81
N GLN A 135 14.22 -28.08 -21.56
CA GLN A 135 13.97 -26.72 -21.07
C GLN A 135 12.50 -26.54 -20.63
N GLN A 136 11.54 -27.10 -21.37
CA GLN A 136 10.13 -27.09 -20.98
C GLN A 136 9.91 -27.83 -19.66
N ALA A 137 10.53 -29.00 -19.48
CA ALA A 137 10.45 -29.73 -18.22
C ALA A 137 11.08 -28.94 -17.06
N GLN A 138 12.17 -28.21 -17.32
CA GLN A 138 12.82 -27.37 -16.31
C GLN A 138 11.92 -26.21 -15.87
N ALA A 139 11.22 -25.55 -16.80
CA ALA A 139 10.23 -24.52 -16.48
C ALA A 139 9.05 -25.08 -15.68
N GLN A 140 8.60 -26.31 -15.95
CA GLN A 140 7.56 -26.98 -15.16
C GLN A 140 8.01 -27.27 -13.73
N LEU A 141 9.28 -27.65 -13.53
CA LEU A 141 9.84 -27.83 -12.19
C LEU A 141 9.88 -26.51 -11.42
N GLU A 142 10.36 -25.43 -12.06
CA GLU A 142 10.40 -24.11 -11.43
C GLU A 142 9.00 -23.62 -11.02
N ALA A 143 7.99 -23.81 -11.88
CA ALA A 143 6.61 -23.48 -11.56
C ALA A 143 6.08 -24.30 -10.35
N ALA A 144 6.41 -25.59 -10.28
CA ALA A 144 6.02 -26.43 -9.15
C ALA A 144 6.73 -26.02 -7.85
N GLU A 145 8.01 -25.68 -7.92
CA GLU A 145 8.80 -25.22 -6.77
C GLU A 145 8.31 -23.87 -6.25
N LEU A 146 7.93 -22.94 -7.15
CA LEU A 146 7.33 -21.67 -6.78
C LEU A 146 5.97 -21.87 -6.09
N ASN A 147 5.13 -22.77 -6.60
CA ASN A 147 3.86 -23.08 -5.97
C ASN A 147 4.05 -23.68 -4.57
N LEU A 148 5.06 -24.56 -4.40
CA LEU A 148 5.43 -25.08 -3.09
C LEU A 148 5.91 -23.98 -2.14
N ALA A 149 6.76 -23.05 -2.60
CA ALA A 149 7.21 -21.91 -1.79
C ALA A 149 6.04 -21.01 -1.38
N ARG A 150 5.07 -20.82 -2.27
CA ARG A 150 3.85 -20.03 -2.04
C ARG A 150 2.83 -20.69 -1.10
N THR A 151 3.05 -21.94 -0.68
CA THR A 151 2.24 -22.54 0.42
C THR A 151 2.49 -21.84 1.76
N GLU A 152 3.64 -21.19 1.92
CA GLU A 152 3.97 -20.39 3.09
C GLU A 152 3.66 -18.93 2.81
N VAL A 153 2.57 -18.42 3.39
CA VAL A 153 2.19 -17.02 3.26
C VAL A 153 2.92 -16.22 4.33
N ARG A 154 3.75 -15.28 3.88
CA ARG A 154 4.64 -14.48 4.72
C ARG A 154 4.27 -13.01 4.72
N ALA A 155 4.66 -12.28 5.76
CA ALA A 155 4.46 -10.84 5.86
C ALA A 155 5.30 -10.09 4.82
N ALA A 156 4.67 -9.21 4.03
CA ALA A 156 5.36 -8.40 3.02
C ALA A 156 6.13 -7.21 3.62
N VAL A 157 5.69 -6.74 4.79
CA VAL A 157 6.17 -5.55 5.50
C VAL A 157 6.24 -5.84 7.00
N ASP A 158 6.98 -4.99 7.72
CA ASP A 158 6.96 -4.98 9.18
C ASP A 158 5.67 -4.28 9.64
N GLY A 159 4.89 -4.91 10.51
CA GLY A 159 3.60 -4.36 10.89
C GLY A 159 2.82 -5.14 11.94
N TYR A 160 1.57 -4.74 12.12
CA TYR A 160 0.63 -5.40 13.03
C TYR A 160 -0.41 -6.20 12.24
N VAL A 161 -0.59 -7.48 12.59
CA VAL A 161 -1.66 -8.31 12.02
C VAL A 161 -3.00 -7.84 12.58
N THR A 162 -3.98 -7.63 11.71
CA THR A 162 -5.34 -7.22 12.07
C THR A 162 -6.37 -8.04 11.30
N ASN A 163 -7.58 -8.17 11.85
CA ASN A 163 -8.70 -8.91 11.25
C ASN A 163 -8.32 -10.35 10.89
N LEU A 164 -7.64 -11.06 11.81
CA LEU A 164 -7.27 -12.46 11.64
C LEU A 164 -8.52 -13.35 11.61
N ASN A 165 -9.05 -13.63 10.42
CA ASN A 165 -10.26 -14.44 10.22
C ASN A 165 -9.94 -15.85 9.68
N VAL A 166 -8.70 -16.31 9.82
CA VAL A 166 -8.27 -17.65 9.39
C VAL A 166 -7.91 -18.51 10.59
N HIS A 167 -8.41 -19.73 10.58
CA HIS A 167 -8.14 -20.75 11.57
C HIS A 167 -7.54 -21.98 10.91
N ARG A 168 -6.87 -22.80 11.72
CA ARG A 168 -6.40 -24.12 11.29
C ARG A 168 -7.59 -24.98 10.86
N GLY A 169 -7.49 -25.58 9.68
CA GLY A 169 -8.57 -26.35 9.04
C GLY A 169 -9.43 -25.54 8.07
N ASP A 170 -9.28 -24.22 8.02
CA ASP A 170 -9.94 -23.40 7.00
C ASP A 170 -9.36 -23.69 5.61
N TYR A 171 -10.17 -23.47 4.57
CA TYR A 171 -9.72 -23.60 3.18
C TYR A 171 -9.35 -22.23 2.61
N ALA A 172 -8.09 -22.05 2.23
CA ALA A 172 -7.60 -20.85 1.58
C ALA A 172 -7.86 -20.92 0.06
N ARG A 173 -8.41 -19.84 -0.49
CA ARG A 173 -8.64 -19.66 -1.94
C ARG A 173 -7.72 -18.57 -2.48
N ILE A 174 -7.31 -18.73 -3.73
CA ILE A 174 -6.44 -17.76 -4.40
C ILE A 174 -7.13 -16.39 -4.48
N GLY A 175 -6.42 -15.35 -4.06
CA GLY A 175 -6.89 -13.96 -4.14
C GLY A 175 -7.91 -13.56 -3.06
N GLU A 176 -8.35 -14.48 -2.21
CA GLU A 176 -9.22 -14.16 -1.08
C GLU A 176 -8.38 -13.74 0.13
N ALA A 177 -8.47 -12.46 0.51
CA ALA A 177 -7.77 -11.95 1.69
C ALA A 177 -8.44 -12.48 2.98
N LYS A 178 -7.63 -13.11 3.84
CA LYS A 178 -8.10 -13.67 5.12
C LYS A 178 -7.59 -12.93 6.36
N MET A 179 -6.61 -12.05 6.17
CA MET A 179 -6.09 -11.15 7.20
C MET A 179 -5.49 -9.89 6.55
N ALA A 180 -5.20 -8.88 7.35
CA ALA A 180 -4.50 -7.69 6.92
C ALA A 180 -3.29 -7.41 7.81
N VAL A 181 -2.24 -6.83 7.23
CA VAL A 181 -1.09 -6.31 7.98
C VAL A 181 -1.07 -4.80 7.82
N VAL A 182 -1.11 -4.09 8.93
CA VAL A 182 -0.95 -2.63 8.96
C VAL A 182 0.54 -2.34 9.07
N ASP A 183 1.11 -1.68 8.06
CA ASP A 183 2.52 -1.33 8.04
C ASP A 183 2.83 -0.28 9.11
N MET A 184 3.85 -0.56 9.93
CA MET A 184 4.22 0.30 11.05
C MET A 184 4.97 1.57 10.61
N ASN A 185 5.55 1.57 9.40
CA ASN A 185 6.42 2.64 8.92
C ASN A 185 5.71 3.61 7.98
N SER A 186 4.45 3.34 7.61
CA SER A 186 3.68 4.14 6.65
C SER A 186 2.53 4.89 7.30
N PHE A 187 2.68 5.40 8.53
CA PHE A 187 1.64 6.25 9.11
C PHE A 187 1.65 7.67 8.51
N TRP A 188 0.47 8.16 8.11
CA TRP A 188 0.25 9.55 7.71
C TRP A 188 -1.08 10.07 8.22
N VAL A 189 -1.30 11.39 8.13
CA VAL A 189 -2.56 12.02 8.53
C VAL A 189 -3.25 12.65 7.33
N TYR A 190 -4.56 12.45 7.22
CA TYR A 190 -5.42 13.30 6.41
C TYR A 190 -6.09 14.35 7.28
N GLY A 191 -5.76 15.62 7.06
CA GLY A 191 -6.50 16.75 7.60
C GLY A 191 -7.56 17.22 6.61
N PHE A 192 -8.83 17.25 7.01
CA PHE A 192 -9.92 17.73 6.17
C PHE A 192 -10.12 19.24 6.39
N PHE A 193 -9.56 20.06 5.50
CA PHE A 193 -9.60 21.53 5.60
C PHE A 193 -10.76 22.13 4.81
N GLU A 194 -11.31 23.24 5.30
CA GLU A 194 -12.32 24.01 4.55
C GLU A 194 -11.69 24.63 3.29
N GLU A 195 -12.42 24.58 2.18
CA GLU A 195 -12.01 25.16 0.88
C GLU A 195 -11.51 26.61 1.01
N THR A 196 -12.13 27.40 1.89
CA THR A 196 -11.77 28.80 2.16
C THR A 196 -10.38 28.99 2.78
N LYS A 197 -9.83 27.95 3.41
CA LYS A 197 -8.53 27.97 4.09
C LYS A 197 -7.39 27.40 3.23
N LEU A 198 -7.71 26.65 2.17
CA LEU A 198 -6.73 26.02 1.29
C LEU A 198 -5.70 26.97 0.65
N PRO A 199 -6.04 28.20 0.22
CA PRO A 199 -5.04 29.11 -0.37
C PRO A 199 -3.85 29.44 0.54
N LYS A 200 -3.98 29.16 1.85
CA LYS A 200 -2.95 29.39 2.87
C LYS A 200 -2.15 28.15 3.23
N VAL A 201 -2.47 27.00 2.62
CA VAL A 201 -1.77 25.73 2.84
C VAL A 201 -0.92 25.46 1.60
N GLN A 202 0.39 25.35 1.80
CA GLN A 202 1.34 25.00 0.76
C GLN A 202 2.00 23.66 1.04
N ILE A 203 2.41 22.98 -0.02
CA ILE A 203 3.20 21.75 0.07
C ILE A 203 4.53 22.08 0.76
N GLY A 204 4.88 21.33 1.80
CA GLY A 204 6.07 21.53 2.62
C GLY A 204 5.88 22.44 3.84
N ASP A 205 4.67 22.97 4.07
CA ASP A 205 4.38 23.71 5.32
C ASP A 205 4.43 22.76 6.52
N PRO A 206 5.05 23.17 7.65
CA PRO A 206 5.02 22.40 8.88
C PRO A 206 3.60 22.32 9.45
N ALA A 207 3.29 21.16 10.03
CA ALA A 207 2.01 20.87 10.65
C ALA A 207 2.21 20.27 12.04
N GLN A 208 1.44 20.76 13.00
CA GLN A 208 1.31 20.18 14.32
C GLN A 208 0.04 19.34 14.37
N LEU A 209 0.17 18.13 14.90
CA LEU A 209 -0.87 17.12 14.95
C LEU A 209 -1.15 16.79 16.41
N GLN A 210 -2.28 17.22 16.93
CA GLN A 210 -2.68 16.95 18.29
C GLN A 210 -3.65 15.75 18.31
N LEU A 211 -3.18 14.61 18.82
CA LEU A 211 -4.02 13.44 19.02
C LEU A 211 -5.06 13.70 20.11
N MET A 212 -6.21 13.03 20.03
CA MET A 212 -7.19 13.05 21.13
C MET A 212 -6.66 12.41 22.42
N SER A 213 -5.62 11.55 22.33
CA SER A 213 -4.90 11.03 23.50
C SER A 213 -4.12 12.12 24.26
N GLY A 214 -3.92 13.30 23.66
CA GLY A 214 -3.18 14.43 24.23
C GLY A 214 -1.76 14.57 23.69
N GLU A 215 -1.24 13.56 23.00
CA GLU A 215 0.09 13.58 22.39
C GLU A 215 0.14 14.52 21.18
N VAL A 216 1.30 15.15 20.98
CA VAL A 216 1.54 16.07 19.86
C VAL A 216 2.61 15.48 18.96
N LEU A 217 2.26 15.31 17.69
CA LEU A 217 3.14 14.87 16.62
C LEU A 217 3.47 16.05 15.70
N LYS A 218 4.64 15.98 15.07
CA LYS A 218 5.10 16.95 14.09
C LYS A 218 5.15 16.29 12.71
N GLY A 219 4.79 17.06 11.71
CA GLY A 219 4.82 16.62 10.33
C GLY A 219 4.88 17.80 9.37
N HIS A 220 4.76 17.49 8.09
CA HIS A 220 4.67 18.51 7.05
C HIS A 220 3.63 18.13 6.00
N VAL A 221 3.10 19.15 5.32
CA VAL A 221 2.14 18.96 4.23
C VAL A 221 2.84 18.27 3.06
N GLU A 222 2.48 17.03 2.79
CA GLU A 222 3.03 16.22 1.71
C GLU A 222 2.30 16.51 0.39
N SER A 223 0.97 16.54 0.44
CA SER A 223 0.15 16.79 -0.75
C SER A 223 -1.25 17.28 -0.41
N ILE A 224 -1.90 17.91 -1.39
CA ILE A 224 -3.28 18.38 -1.29
C ILE A 224 -4.10 17.61 -2.33
N SER A 225 -5.18 16.95 -1.92
CA SER A 225 -6.03 16.20 -2.84
C SER A 225 -6.64 17.12 -3.90
N ARG A 226 -6.58 16.68 -5.16
CA ARG A 226 -7.15 17.37 -6.32
C ARG A 226 -8.52 16.85 -6.75
N GLY A 227 -9.03 15.81 -6.08
CA GLY A 227 -10.34 15.23 -6.33
C GLY A 227 -11.05 14.93 -5.02
N ILE A 228 -12.33 15.32 -4.93
CA ILE A 228 -13.22 15.03 -3.82
C ILE A 228 -14.52 14.54 -4.44
N TYR A 229 -15.07 13.46 -3.91
CA TYR A 229 -16.36 12.97 -4.35
C TYR A 229 -17.46 13.94 -3.89
N ASP A 230 -18.21 14.50 -4.84
CA ASP A 230 -19.40 15.28 -4.53
C ASP A 230 -20.55 14.32 -4.17
N ARG A 231 -20.94 14.30 -2.89
CA ARG A 231 -22.04 13.45 -2.42
C ARG A 231 -23.39 13.90 -2.97
N ASP A 232 -23.52 15.17 -3.36
CA ASP A 232 -24.77 15.73 -3.88
C ASP A 232 -24.88 15.53 -5.40
N ASN A 233 -23.78 15.15 -6.07
CA ASN A 233 -23.72 14.87 -7.51
C ASN A 233 -22.92 13.58 -7.81
N PRO A 234 -23.45 12.40 -7.46
CA PRO A 234 -22.77 11.11 -7.67
C PRO A 234 -22.52 10.87 -9.17
N GLU A 235 -21.32 10.41 -9.55
CA GLU A 235 -21.04 10.03 -10.93
C GLU A 235 -22.02 8.97 -11.43
N SER A 236 -22.63 9.19 -12.60
CA SER A 236 -23.36 8.15 -13.30
C SER A 236 -22.39 7.04 -13.73
N ARG A 237 -22.84 5.78 -13.74
CA ARG A 237 -22.05 4.62 -14.20
C ARG A 237 -21.54 4.74 -15.65
N GLU A 238 -22.03 5.72 -16.41
CA GLU A 238 -21.68 5.96 -17.81
C GLU A 238 -20.67 7.11 -18.01
N LEU A 239 -20.02 7.62 -16.95
CA LEU A 239 -19.05 8.74 -17.02
C LEU A 239 -19.62 10.01 -17.67
N ILE A 240 -20.95 10.11 -17.75
CA ILE A 240 -21.66 11.32 -18.16
C ILE A 240 -22.08 12.08 -16.89
N ALA A 241 -22.11 13.40 -17.01
CA ALA A 241 -22.57 14.26 -15.91
C ALA A 241 -24.05 13.95 -15.62
N ASP A 242 -24.31 13.27 -14.50
CA ASP A 242 -25.60 13.39 -13.84
C ASP A 242 -25.59 14.75 -13.16
N VAL A 243 -26.61 15.56 -13.37
CA VAL A 243 -26.72 16.89 -12.76
C VAL A 243 -28.01 16.87 -11.97
N ASN A 244 -27.91 16.53 -10.69
CA ASN A 244 -29.06 16.63 -9.80
C ASN A 244 -29.24 18.09 -9.39
N PRO A 245 -30.33 18.79 -9.78
CA PRO A 245 -30.54 20.19 -9.41
C PRO A 245 -30.93 20.28 -7.92
N THR A 246 -29.94 20.20 -7.03
CA THR A 246 -30.11 20.47 -5.61
C THR A 246 -30.09 21.97 -5.39
N PHE A 247 -31.26 22.56 -5.10
CA PHE A 247 -31.38 23.97 -4.71
C PHE A 247 -30.90 24.17 -3.26
N ASN A 248 -29.60 24.04 -3.04
CA ASN A 248 -28.99 24.40 -1.76
C ASN A 248 -28.82 25.93 -1.69
N TRP A 249 -29.80 26.61 -1.09
CA TRP A 249 -29.76 28.06 -0.83
C TRP A 249 -28.63 28.48 0.15
N VAL A 250 -27.95 27.51 0.76
CA VAL A 250 -26.74 27.70 1.58
C VAL A 250 -25.58 26.93 0.93
N ARG A 251 -24.55 27.65 0.49
CA ARG A 251 -23.28 27.06 0.04
C ARG A 251 -22.37 26.86 1.24
N LEU A 252 -22.08 25.61 1.60
CA LEU A 252 -21.08 25.27 2.59
C LEU A 252 -19.73 25.03 1.90
N ALA A 253 -18.63 25.41 2.56
CA ALA A 253 -17.30 25.11 2.07
C ALA A 253 -17.07 23.60 2.10
N GLN A 254 -16.58 23.04 1.00
CA GLN A 254 -16.22 21.63 0.95
C GLN A 254 -14.97 21.36 1.80
N ARG A 255 -14.84 20.12 2.27
CA ARG A 255 -13.70 19.68 3.05
C ARG A 255 -12.71 18.95 2.18
N VAL A 256 -11.56 19.56 1.94
CA VAL A 256 -10.51 19.03 1.08
C VAL A 256 -9.49 18.28 1.93
N PRO A 257 -9.22 17.00 1.65
CA PRO A 257 -8.19 16.25 2.34
C PRO A 257 -6.79 16.77 1.96
N VAL A 258 -6.02 17.12 2.98
CA VAL A 258 -4.60 17.44 2.89
C VAL A 258 -3.83 16.30 3.57
N ARG A 259 -2.92 15.68 2.83
CA ARG A 259 -2.05 14.62 3.32
C ARG A 259 -0.85 15.24 4.03
N ILE A 260 -0.61 14.79 5.26
CA ILE A 260 0.48 15.24 6.11
C ILE A 260 1.35 14.03 6.43
N HIS A 261 2.62 14.14 6.10
CA HIS A 261 3.64 13.16 6.45
C HIS A 261 4.08 13.39 7.90
N LEU A 262 4.32 12.30 8.65
CA LEU A 262 4.81 12.37 10.02
C LEU A 262 6.35 12.38 9.99
N ASP A 263 6.97 13.40 10.57
CA ASP A 263 8.44 13.53 10.56
C ASP A 263 9.09 12.63 11.62
N GLU A 264 8.52 12.63 12.82
CA GLU A 264 9.02 11.86 13.97
C GLU A 264 7.83 11.26 14.72
N VAL A 265 7.86 9.94 14.94
CA VAL A 265 6.94 9.22 15.82
C VAL A 265 7.74 8.73 17.03
N PRO A 266 7.42 9.17 18.26
CA PRO A 266 8.09 8.71 19.46
C PRO A 266 8.03 7.19 19.63
N GLU A 267 9.14 6.57 20.04
CA GLU A 267 9.20 5.13 20.28
C GLU A 267 8.20 4.71 21.36
N GLY A 268 7.39 3.69 21.08
CA GLY A 268 6.37 3.17 21.99
C GLY A 268 5.03 3.90 21.96
N MET A 269 4.87 4.93 21.12
CA MET A 269 3.57 5.56 20.88
C MET A 269 2.63 4.61 20.14
N LEU A 270 1.42 4.40 20.69
CA LEU A 270 0.40 3.59 20.05
C LEU A 270 -0.31 4.41 18.97
N LEU A 271 0.06 4.17 17.72
CA LEU A 271 -0.65 4.68 16.55
C LEU A 271 -1.51 3.59 15.94
N ALA A 272 -2.81 3.87 15.83
CA ALA A 272 -3.76 3.03 15.14
C ALA A 272 -4.37 3.80 13.96
N ALA A 273 -4.45 3.14 12.81
CA ALA A 273 -5.16 3.68 11.67
C ALA A 273 -6.64 3.91 12.05
N GLY A 274 -7.15 5.11 11.77
CA GLY A 274 -8.50 5.54 12.15
C GLY A 274 -8.56 6.45 13.37
N MET A 275 -7.47 6.62 14.13
CA MET A 275 -7.40 7.60 15.22
C MET A 275 -7.68 9.03 14.70
N THR A 276 -8.37 9.81 15.51
CA THR A 276 -8.68 11.20 15.21
C THR A 276 -7.64 12.15 15.81
N CYS A 277 -7.35 13.22 15.09
CA CYS A 277 -6.44 14.26 15.53
C CYS A 277 -6.90 15.63 15.07
N THR A 278 -6.46 16.67 15.78
CA THR A 278 -6.55 18.06 15.33
C THR A 278 -5.27 18.40 14.60
N VAL A 279 -5.41 18.96 13.41
CA VAL A 279 -4.30 19.37 12.56
C VAL A 279 -4.24 20.88 12.53
N VAL A 280 -3.07 21.44 12.83
CA VAL A 280 -2.78 22.87 12.71
C VAL A 280 -1.60 23.01 11.75
N VAL A 281 -1.83 23.64 10.60
CA VAL A 281 -0.75 23.96 9.65
C VAL A 281 -0.22 25.35 9.99
N GLU A 282 1.11 25.47 10.04
CA GLU A 282 1.83 26.72 10.23
C GLU A 282 2.42 27.16 8.89
N PRO A 283 1.78 28.10 8.16
CA PRO A 283 2.23 28.51 6.85
C PRO A 283 3.60 29.18 6.94
N ARG A 284 4.60 28.71 6.17
CA ARG A 284 5.95 29.33 6.18
C ARG A 284 5.96 30.76 5.62
N ASN A 285 5.03 31.08 4.74
CA ASN A 285 4.91 32.42 4.15
C ASN A 285 3.85 33.25 4.90
N HIS A 286 4.29 33.96 5.94
CA HIS A 286 3.65 35.22 6.34
C HIS A 286 4.40 36.37 5.66
N ARG A 287 4.10 36.59 4.38
CA ARG A 287 4.40 37.84 3.68
C ARG A 287 3.13 38.38 3.04
#